data_AF-A0A7C3HQ36-F1
#
_entry.id   AF-A0A7C3HQ36-F1
#
_cell.length_a   1.000
_cell.length_b   1.000
_cell.length_c   1.000
_cell.angle_alpha   90.00
_cell.angle_beta   90.00
_cell.angle_gamma   90.00
#
_symmetry.space_group_name_H-M   'P 1'
#
loop_
_entity.id
_entity.type
_entity.pdbx_description
1 polymer ?
#
loop_
_entity_poly.entity_id
_entity_poly.type
_entity_poly.pdbx_seq_one_letter_code
_entity_poly.pdbx_strand_id
1 'polypeptide(L)'
;MGTSLRFAPWQDVDPNGATTMRLDGTVYRNPIATLTVKNEAGEIATADVTIEWPCRYSYFFLPEPAACPLGPPTVTDAAQQEFENGRMLWLAVIGRDTAVYKQILVLGNDGSWQLYDDTWQEGEPRDDPSLAPPEGLSQPIRGFGKVWRAQEDVRNKLGWATGSEQGFTSMWQWRSQESIPSIAYVQLADGRVIELAGDETGTWQYYPGDGNR
;
A
#
# COMPACT_ATOMS: atom_id res chain seq x y z
N MET A 1 -13.82 -23.83 2.52
CA MET A 1 -12.68 -23.28 1.75
C MET A 1 -12.96 -21.81 1.46
N GLY A 2 -11.97 -20.92 1.46
CA GLY A 2 -12.18 -19.52 1.08
C GLY A 2 -12.17 -19.32 -0.45
N THR A 3 -12.67 -18.19 -0.95
CA THR A 3 -12.48 -17.86 -2.37
C THR A 3 -11.07 -17.30 -2.58
N SER A 4 -10.30 -17.89 -3.47
CA SER A 4 -9.00 -17.40 -3.90
C SER A 4 -8.92 -17.42 -5.43
N LEU A 5 -8.18 -16.51 -6.03
CA LEU A 5 -7.92 -16.51 -7.48
C LEU A 5 -6.80 -17.50 -7.83
N ARG A 6 -5.77 -17.65 -6.99
CA ARG A 6 -4.64 -18.54 -7.30
C ARG A 6 -4.97 -20.01 -7.10
N PHE A 7 -5.83 -20.34 -6.15
CA PHE A 7 -6.20 -21.72 -5.81
C PHE A 7 -7.70 -21.81 -5.57
N ALA A 8 -8.48 -21.45 -6.60
CA ALA A 8 -9.93 -21.50 -6.51
C ALA A 8 -10.35 -22.94 -6.15
N PRO A 9 -11.14 -23.14 -5.08
CA PRO A 9 -11.65 -24.46 -4.76
C PRO A 9 -12.50 -24.95 -5.92
N TRP A 10 -12.21 -26.16 -6.41
CA TRP A 10 -12.97 -26.80 -7.48
C TRP A 10 -13.34 -28.22 -7.08
N GLN A 11 -14.45 -28.70 -7.62
CA GLN A 11 -14.96 -30.03 -7.37
C GLN A 11 -15.66 -30.53 -8.63
N ASP A 12 -15.38 -31.77 -9.03
CA ASP A 12 -16.16 -32.46 -10.05
C ASP A 12 -17.57 -32.77 -9.53
N VAL A 13 -18.56 -32.53 -10.38
CA VAL A 13 -19.97 -32.80 -10.10
C VAL A 13 -20.54 -33.63 -11.23
N ASP A 14 -21.47 -34.51 -10.91
CA ASP A 14 -22.18 -35.27 -11.94
C ASP A 14 -22.92 -34.31 -12.89
N PRO A 15 -22.98 -34.61 -14.21
CA PRO A 15 -23.63 -33.74 -15.20
C PRO A 15 -25.10 -33.42 -14.89
N ASN A 16 -25.77 -34.32 -14.15
CA ASN A 16 -27.14 -34.15 -13.68
C ASN A 16 -27.16 -34.27 -12.16
N GLY A 17 -26.74 -33.20 -11.49
CA GLY A 17 -26.65 -33.18 -10.03
C GLY A 17 -26.67 -31.77 -9.45
N ALA A 18 -26.67 -31.71 -8.13
CA ALA A 18 -26.45 -30.49 -7.38
C ALA A 18 -25.32 -30.73 -6.39
N THR A 19 -24.41 -29.77 -6.28
CA THR A 19 -23.42 -29.73 -5.20
C THR A 19 -23.68 -28.51 -4.35
N THR A 20 -23.27 -28.56 -3.08
CA THR A 20 -23.27 -27.40 -2.19
C THR A 20 -21.86 -27.15 -1.73
N MET A 21 -21.33 -25.97 -2.04
CA MET A 21 -20.01 -25.56 -1.59
C MET A 21 -20.14 -24.59 -0.42
N ARG A 22 -19.42 -24.87 0.67
CA ARG A 22 -19.35 -23.96 1.82
C ARG A 22 -18.11 -23.08 1.73
N LEU A 23 -18.35 -21.78 1.64
CA LEU A 23 -17.32 -20.76 1.63
C LEU A 23 -17.07 -20.28 3.07
N ASP A 24 -15.81 -20.29 3.51
CA ASP A 24 -15.44 -19.84 4.87
C ASP A 24 -14.97 -18.37 4.90
N GLY A 25 -14.78 -17.75 3.74
CA GLY A 25 -14.37 -16.35 3.62
C GLY A 25 -13.95 -15.98 2.19
N THR A 26 -13.74 -14.68 1.96
CA THR A 26 -13.23 -14.16 0.69
C THR A 26 -12.26 -13.01 0.94
N VAL A 27 -11.26 -12.89 0.06
CA VAL A 27 -10.36 -11.73 -0.02
C VAL A 27 -10.97 -10.64 -0.92
N TYR A 28 -12.01 -10.93 -1.70
CA TYR A 28 -12.59 -10.01 -2.69
C TYR A 28 -14.01 -9.64 -2.36
N ARG A 29 -14.42 -8.46 -2.81
CA ARG A 29 -15.83 -8.11 -2.83
C ARG A 29 -16.55 -8.93 -3.90
N ASN A 30 -17.71 -9.48 -3.53
CA ASN A 30 -18.65 -10.11 -4.43
C ASN A 30 -18.00 -11.08 -5.43
N PRO A 31 -17.36 -12.17 -4.96
CA PRO A 31 -16.61 -13.07 -5.82
C PRO A 31 -17.52 -13.73 -6.86
N ILE A 32 -16.93 -14.06 -8.01
CA ILE A 32 -17.60 -14.78 -9.09
C ILE A 32 -17.37 -16.28 -8.88
N ALA A 33 -18.45 -17.06 -8.94
CA ALA A 33 -18.40 -18.50 -9.07
C ALA A 33 -18.67 -18.89 -10.52
N THR A 34 -17.80 -19.71 -11.09
CA THR A 34 -17.88 -20.18 -12.48
C THR A 34 -18.19 -21.67 -12.50
N LEU A 35 -19.26 -22.05 -13.21
CA LEU A 35 -19.56 -23.41 -13.59
C LEU A 35 -18.96 -23.68 -14.96
N THR A 36 -18.15 -24.74 -15.07
CA THR A 36 -17.53 -25.16 -16.32
C THR A 36 -18.01 -26.56 -16.69
N VAL A 37 -18.50 -26.74 -17.91
CA VAL A 37 -18.91 -28.04 -18.46
C VAL A 37 -18.02 -28.35 -19.67
N LYS A 38 -17.52 -29.58 -19.75
CA LYS A 38 -16.71 -30.07 -20.87
C LYS A 38 -17.37 -31.31 -21.49
N ASN A 39 -17.50 -31.35 -22.81
CA ASN A 39 -18.04 -32.51 -23.51
C ASN A 39 -16.95 -33.52 -23.95
N GLU A 40 -17.36 -34.65 -24.54
CA GLU A 40 -16.45 -35.71 -25.01
C GLU A 40 -15.50 -35.24 -26.14
N ALA A 41 -15.93 -34.28 -26.96
CA ALA A 41 -15.09 -33.66 -27.99
C ALA A 41 -14.05 -32.67 -27.41
N GLY A 42 -14.15 -32.40 -26.11
CA GLY A 42 -13.28 -31.47 -25.38
C GLY A 42 -13.71 -30.01 -25.43
N GLU A 43 -14.88 -29.71 -25.98
CA GLU A 43 -15.47 -28.37 -26.02
C GLU A 43 -15.93 -27.97 -24.62
N ILE A 44 -15.78 -26.68 -24.30
CA ILE A 44 -16.07 -26.13 -22.97
C ILE A 44 -17.18 -25.08 -23.07
N ALA A 45 -18.11 -25.11 -22.13
CA ALA A 45 -19.08 -24.06 -21.87
C ALA A 45 -18.95 -23.59 -20.42
N THR A 46 -19.13 -22.29 -20.18
CA THR A 46 -19.07 -21.69 -18.83
C THR A 46 -20.33 -20.89 -18.52
N ALA A 47 -20.65 -20.80 -17.23
CA ALA A 47 -21.68 -19.91 -16.70
C ALA A 47 -21.19 -19.30 -15.38
N ASP A 48 -21.37 -17.99 -15.22
CA ASP A 48 -20.90 -17.24 -14.06
C ASP A 48 -22.06 -16.75 -13.19
N VAL A 49 -21.85 -16.75 -11.87
CA VAL A 49 -22.74 -16.11 -10.91
C VAL A 49 -21.93 -15.26 -9.92
N THR A 50 -22.36 -14.01 -9.72
CA THR A 50 -21.81 -13.15 -8.67
C THR A 50 -22.44 -13.51 -7.34
N ILE A 51 -21.61 -13.83 -6.36
CA ILE A 51 -22.04 -14.08 -4.98
C ILE A 51 -22.09 -12.75 -4.25
N GLU A 52 -23.23 -12.37 -3.68
CA GLU A 52 -23.31 -11.18 -2.81
C GLU A 52 -22.49 -11.43 -1.53
N TRP A 53 -21.31 -10.82 -1.48
CA TRP A 53 -20.38 -10.93 -0.36
C TRP A 53 -19.61 -9.63 -0.21
N PRO A 54 -20.17 -8.64 0.52
CA PRO A 54 -19.48 -7.37 0.74
C PRO A 54 -18.24 -7.56 1.60
N CYS A 55 -17.28 -6.65 1.44
CA CYS A 55 -16.14 -6.58 2.35
C CYS A 55 -16.61 -6.25 3.78
N ARG A 56 -15.92 -6.80 4.78
CA ARG A 56 -16.18 -6.49 6.19
C ARG A 56 -15.89 -5.03 6.55
N TYR A 57 -14.85 -4.46 5.93
CA TYR A 57 -14.47 -3.06 6.08
C TYR A 57 -14.48 -2.37 4.72
N SER A 58 -14.63 -1.04 4.74
CA SER A 58 -14.54 -0.18 3.55
C SER A 58 -13.18 0.47 3.46
N TYR A 59 -12.78 0.85 2.25
CA TYR A 59 -11.61 1.70 2.07
C TYR A 59 -11.89 3.13 2.48
N PHE A 60 -10.86 3.86 2.90
CA PHE A 60 -10.96 5.29 3.22
C PHE A 60 -11.01 6.20 1.97
N PHE A 61 -10.99 5.62 0.77
CA PHE A 61 -10.92 6.32 -0.51
C PHE A 61 -11.77 5.63 -1.58
N LEU A 62 -11.99 6.35 -2.68
CA LEU A 62 -12.67 5.86 -3.88
C LEU A 62 -11.81 6.11 -5.13
N PRO A 63 -11.90 5.27 -6.18
CA PRO A 63 -12.65 4.02 -6.24
C PRO A 63 -12.08 2.97 -5.28
N GLU A 64 -12.90 2.02 -4.80
CA GLU A 64 -12.41 0.96 -3.93
C GLU A 64 -11.74 -0.16 -4.77
N PRO A 65 -10.58 -0.68 -4.34
CA PRO A 65 -9.99 -1.90 -4.90
C PRO A 65 -10.96 -3.09 -4.88
N ALA A 66 -10.79 -4.02 -5.82
CA ALA A 66 -11.58 -5.24 -5.89
C ALA A 66 -11.33 -6.19 -4.69
N ALA A 67 -10.07 -6.25 -4.24
CA ALA A 67 -9.72 -6.96 -3.00
C ALA A 67 -10.15 -6.13 -1.79
N CYS A 68 -10.71 -6.78 -0.78
CA CYS A 68 -11.17 -6.15 0.44
C CYS A 68 -10.01 -5.63 1.29
N PRO A 69 -10.22 -4.55 2.08
CA PRO A 69 -9.27 -4.15 3.10
C PRO A 69 -9.15 -5.23 4.19
N LEU A 70 -7.97 -5.35 4.79
CA LEU A 70 -7.70 -6.31 5.87
C LEU A 70 -8.33 -5.86 7.20
N GLY A 71 -8.40 -4.55 7.42
CA GLY A 71 -8.89 -3.91 8.64
C GLY A 71 -9.47 -2.52 8.37
N PRO A 72 -9.98 -1.83 9.40
CA PRO A 72 -10.32 -0.41 9.30
C PRO A 72 -9.06 0.44 9.00
N PRO A 73 -9.22 1.67 8.49
CA PRO A 73 -8.09 2.58 8.31
C PRO A 73 -7.51 3.02 9.65
N THR A 74 -6.19 3.13 9.70
CA THR A 74 -5.45 3.76 10.80
C THR A 74 -5.32 5.25 10.48
N VAL A 75 -6.02 6.09 11.23
CA VAL A 75 -5.84 7.55 11.21
C VAL A 75 -4.59 7.90 12.01
N THR A 76 -3.71 8.71 11.45
CA THR A 76 -2.37 8.93 11.99
C THR A 76 -1.89 10.35 11.73
N ASP A 77 -1.21 10.95 12.71
CA ASP A 77 -0.49 12.19 12.46
C ASP A 77 0.64 11.93 11.48
N ALA A 78 0.84 12.86 10.55
CA ALA A 78 1.76 12.70 9.45
C ALA A 78 2.51 14.00 9.15
N ALA A 79 3.67 13.86 8.53
CA ALA A 79 4.40 14.98 7.95
C ALA A 79 4.99 14.58 6.61
N GLN A 80 5.05 15.49 5.65
CA GLN A 80 5.60 15.24 4.32
C GLN A 80 6.61 16.32 3.94
N GLN A 81 7.70 15.92 3.30
CA GLN A 81 8.66 16.84 2.71
C GLN A 81 9.01 16.40 1.29
N GLU A 82 8.99 17.35 0.35
CA GLU A 82 9.38 17.13 -1.04
C GLU A 82 10.89 17.25 -1.23
N PHE A 83 11.43 16.44 -2.14
CA PHE A 83 12.83 16.38 -2.53
C PHE A 83 12.95 16.46 -4.05
N GLU A 84 14.15 16.66 -4.56
CA GLU A 84 14.42 16.78 -6.01
C GLU A 84 13.90 15.55 -6.79
N ASN A 85 14.09 14.36 -6.25
CA ASN A 85 13.80 13.09 -6.91
C ASN A 85 12.85 12.19 -6.11
N GLY A 86 12.00 12.78 -5.25
CA GLY A 86 11.03 12.03 -4.47
C GLY A 86 10.48 12.81 -3.29
N ARG A 87 10.04 12.08 -2.26
CA ARG A 87 9.53 12.66 -1.01
C ARG A 87 9.80 11.74 0.17
N MET A 88 9.76 12.32 1.36
CA MET A 88 9.63 11.56 2.60
C MET A 88 8.26 11.81 3.23
N LEU A 89 7.70 10.76 3.83
CA LEU A 89 6.44 10.79 4.57
C LEU A 89 6.67 10.15 5.94
N TRP A 90 6.49 10.93 7.00
CA TRP A 90 6.49 10.44 8.38
C TRP A 90 5.07 10.11 8.80
N LEU A 91 4.90 9.01 9.53
CA LEU A 91 3.63 8.54 10.08
C LEU A 91 3.83 8.18 11.55
N ALA A 92 3.00 8.77 12.43
CA ALA A 92 3.09 8.55 13.88
C ALA A 92 2.81 7.10 14.27
N VAL A 93 1.87 6.47 13.55
CA VAL A 93 1.48 5.06 13.70
C VAL A 93 1.06 4.47 12.35
N ILE A 94 1.56 3.27 12.06
CA ILE A 94 1.05 2.34 11.04
C ILE A 94 0.85 0.97 11.69
N GLY A 95 -0.03 0.11 11.17
CA GLY A 95 -0.23 -1.18 11.83
C GLY A 95 -1.04 -2.17 11.01
N ARG A 96 -0.71 -3.45 11.17
CA ARG A 96 -1.43 -4.60 10.60
C ARG A 96 -2.08 -5.42 11.73
N ASP A 97 -1.22 -5.91 12.63
CA ASP A 97 -1.59 -6.65 13.85
C ASP A 97 -0.95 -6.01 15.10
N THR A 98 0.28 -5.52 14.98
CA THR A 98 0.97 -4.68 15.97
C THR A 98 1.13 -3.27 15.40
N ALA A 99 0.86 -2.27 16.24
CA ALA A 99 1.12 -0.88 15.89
C ALA A 99 2.64 -0.63 15.89
N VAL A 100 3.14 -0.15 14.75
CA VAL A 100 4.51 0.35 14.58
C VAL A 100 4.44 1.87 14.61
N TYR A 101 5.32 2.49 15.40
CA TYR A 101 5.27 3.92 15.67
C TYR A 101 6.42 4.65 14.98
N LYS A 102 6.16 5.91 14.64
CA LYS A 102 7.15 6.88 14.13
C LYS A 102 7.97 6.33 12.96
N GLN A 103 7.30 6.13 11.83
CA GLN A 103 7.89 5.54 10.64
C GLN A 103 8.10 6.60 9.56
N ILE A 104 9.21 6.52 8.84
CA ILE A 104 9.54 7.37 7.69
C ILE A 104 9.55 6.50 6.43
N LEU A 105 8.65 6.82 5.52
CA LEU A 105 8.62 6.30 4.16
C LEU A 105 9.47 7.19 3.27
N VAL A 106 10.47 6.60 2.63
CA VAL A 106 11.26 7.22 1.56
C VAL A 106 10.63 6.79 0.23
N LEU A 107 10.10 7.73 -0.53
CA LEU A 107 9.40 7.49 -1.80
C LEU A 107 10.19 8.13 -2.95
N GLY A 108 10.85 7.32 -3.78
CA GLY A 108 11.58 7.79 -4.96
C GLY A 108 10.69 7.99 -6.17
N ASN A 109 10.99 8.97 -7.03
CA ASN A 109 10.27 9.20 -8.29
C ASN A 109 10.39 8.03 -9.29
N ASP A 110 11.33 7.12 -9.06
CA ASP A 110 11.49 5.86 -9.80
C ASP A 110 10.44 4.79 -9.42
N GLY A 111 9.50 5.12 -8.53
CA GLY A 111 8.46 4.22 -8.06
C GLY A 111 8.94 3.22 -7.02
N SER A 112 10.11 3.43 -6.41
CA SER A 112 10.60 2.58 -5.33
C SER A 112 10.42 3.23 -3.96
N TRP A 113 10.17 2.43 -2.92
CA TRP A 113 10.01 2.91 -1.55
C TRP A 113 10.80 2.10 -0.54
N GLN A 114 11.12 2.73 0.58
CA GLN A 114 11.80 2.12 1.74
C GLN A 114 11.22 2.68 3.05
N LEU A 115 11.23 1.86 4.10
CA LEU A 115 10.78 2.20 5.45
C LEU A 115 11.97 2.39 6.39
N TYR A 116 11.91 3.41 7.24
CA TYR A 116 12.90 3.68 8.27
C TYR A 116 12.22 4.06 9.59
N ASP A 117 12.80 3.63 10.71
CA ASP A 117 12.42 4.14 12.03
C ASP A 117 12.86 5.60 12.20
N ASP A 118 11.94 6.45 12.65
CA ASP A 118 12.30 7.78 13.14
C ASP A 118 12.91 7.68 14.54
N THR A 119 14.24 7.65 14.55
CA THR A 119 15.05 7.59 15.77
C THR A 119 15.49 8.98 16.24
N TRP A 120 15.03 10.07 15.64
CA TRP A 120 15.41 11.42 16.05
C TRP A 120 14.77 11.77 17.40
N GLN A 121 15.54 12.43 18.27
CA GLN A 121 15.09 12.84 19.61
C GLN A 121 15.37 14.32 19.82
N GLU A 122 14.53 14.98 20.64
CA GLU A 122 14.75 16.38 20.98
C GLU A 122 16.10 16.54 21.69
N GLY A 123 16.88 17.53 21.25
CA GLY A 123 18.25 17.75 21.70
C GLY A 123 19.32 17.19 20.75
N GLU A 124 18.96 16.30 19.82
CA GLU A 124 19.87 15.92 18.72
C GLU A 124 20.03 17.06 17.70
N PRO A 125 21.18 17.14 17.00
CA PRO A 125 21.37 18.08 15.91
C PRO A 125 20.23 17.98 14.89
N ARG A 126 19.59 19.10 14.58
CA ARG A 126 18.47 19.15 13.62
C ARG A 126 18.99 18.98 12.21
N ASP A 127 20.12 19.59 11.92
CA ASP A 127 20.80 19.71 10.64
C ASP A 127 22.29 19.39 10.79
N ASP A 128 23.05 19.47 9.70
CA ASP A 128 24.50 19.37 9.70
C ASP A 128 25.08 20.61 9.00
N PRO A 129 25.66 21.56 9.76
CA PRO A 129 26.19 22.80 9.22
C PRO A 129 27.30 22.63 8.16
N SER A 130 27.91 21.44 8.04
CA SER A 130 28.89 21.15 7.01
C SER A 130 28.27 20.87 5.64
N LEU A 131 26.96 20.60 5.60
CA LEU A 131 26.20 20.30 4.40
C LEU A 131 25.39 21.53 3.96
N ALA A 132 25.99 22.36 3.11
CA ALA A 132 25.33 23.52 2.53
C ALA A 132 24.46 23.13 1.32
N PRO A 133 23.15 23.44 1.33
CA PRO A 133 22.30 23.17 0.17
C PRO A 133 22.62 24.14 -0.99
N PRO A 134 22.42 23.71 -2.25
CA PRO A 134 22.40 24.61 -3.40
C PRO A 134 21.31 25.69 -3.30
N GLU A 135 21.41 26.72 -4.15
CA GLU A 135 20.42 27.79 -4.21
C GLU A 135 19.00 27.24 -4.47
N GLY A 136 18.03 27.71 -3.68
CA GLY A 136 16.63 27.29 -3.78
C GLY A 136 16.31 25.93 -3.14
N LEU A 137 17.30 25.24 -2.58
CA LEU A 137 17.14 23.96 -1.90
C LEU A 137 17.43 24.10 -0.41
N SER A 138 17.06 23.07 0.35
CA SER A 138 17.24 23.04 1.80
C SER A 138 17.71 21.67 2.27
N GLN A 139 18.42 21.67 3.39
CA GLN A 139 18.71 20.44 4.11
C GLN A 139 17.45 19.99 4.87
N PRO A 140 17.00 18.72 4.74
CA PRO A 140 15.96 18.21 5.61
C PRO A 140 16.43 18.22 7.07
N ILE A 141 15.50 18.47 7.99
CA ILE A 141 15.79 18.58 9.42
C ILE A 141 15.15 17.43 10.22
N ARG A 142 15.58 17.26 11.47
CA ARG A 142 14.98 16.29 12.43
C ARG A 142 14.92 14.86 11.88
N GLY A 143 13.78 14.17 11.96
CA GLY A 143 13.62 12.77 11.53
C GLY A 143 14.02 12.55 10.08
N PHE A 144 13.48 13.34 9.15
CA PHE A 144 13.86 13.30 7.74
C PHE A 144 15.34 13.62 7.56
N GLY A 145 15.83 14.65 8.23
CA GLY A 145 17.25 15.03 8.21
C GLY A 145 18.17 13.90 8.68
N LYS A 146 17.79 13.19 9.74
CA LYS A 146 18.57 12.09 10.30
C LYS A 146 18.65 10.91 9.34
N VAL A 147 17.53 10.48 8.77
CA VAL A 147 17.51 9.42 7.74
C VAL A 147 18.33 9.84 6.53
N TRP A 148 18.10 11.05 6.01
CA TRP A 148 18.81 11.57 4.84
C TRP A 148 20.33 11.70 5.06
N ARG A 149 20.78 12.15 6.23
CA ARG A 149 22.23 12.25 6.52
C ARG A 149 22.88 10.89 6.81
N ALA A 150 22.16 9.98 7.47
CA ALA A 150 22.71 8.69 7.90
C ALA A 150 22.72 7.65 6.77
N GLN A 151 21.81 7.75 5.80
CA GLN A 151 21.66 6.79 4.71
C GLN A 151 22.10 7.43 3.39
N GLU A 152 23.35 7.16 2.99
CA GLU A 152 23.92 7.72 1.77
C GLU A 152 23.10 7.37 0.52
N ASP A 153 22.56 6.15 0.44
CA ASP A 153 21.68 5.74 -0.66
C ASP A 153 20.40 6.59 -0.74
N VAL A 154 19.80 6.93 0.41
CA VAL A 154 18.62 7.80 0.48
C VAL A 154 18.97 9.21 0.01
N ARG A 155 20.10 9.76 0.48
CA ARG A 155 20.58 11.08 0.08
C ARG A 155 20.82 11.15 -1.42
N ASN A 156 21.55 10.19 -1.97
CA ASN A 156 21.91 10.15 -3.39
C ASN A 156 20.67 9.97 -4.27
N LYS A 157 19.68 9.21 -3.79
CA LYS A 157 18.45 8.94 -4.50
C LYS A 157 17.48 10.11 -4.51
N LEU A 158 17.24 10.75 -3.36
CA LEU A 158 16.27 11.84 -3.26
C LEU A 158 16.82 13.20 -3.67
N GLY A 159 18.12 13.44 -3.50
CA GLY A 159 18.69 14.78 -3.60
C GLY A 159 18.32 15.64 -2.39
N TRP A 160 18.36 16.97 -2.52
CA TRP A 160 18.01 17.92 -1.47
C TRP A 160 16.51 18.12 -1.34
N ALA A 161 16.08 18.69 -0.21
CA ALA A 161 14.68 19.05 -0.01
C ALA A 161 14.34 20.32 -0.81
N THR A 162 13.23 20.28 -1.52
CA THR A 162 12.73 21.38 -2.38
C THR A 162 11.70 22.26 -1.67
N GLY A 163 11.26 21.85 -0.48
CA GLY A 163 10.30 22.58 0.33
C GLY A 163 10.41 22.24 1.81
N SER A 164 9.67 22.98 2.63
CA SER A 164 9.56 22.70 4.06
C SER A 164 8.68 21.48 4.33
N GLU A 165 8.92 20.85 5.48
CA GLU A 165 8.05 19.83 6.04
C GLU A 165 6.64 20.39 6.31
N GLN A 166 5.62 19.62 5.93
CA GLN A 166 4.20 19.96 6.07
C GLN A 166 3.50 18.89 6.91
N GLY A 167 3.00 19.27 8.08
CA GLY A 167 2.20 18.40 8.94
C GLY A 167 0.74 18.27 8.47
N PHE A 168 0.18 17.08 8.56
CA PHE A 168 -1.22 16.79 8.20
C PHE A 168 -1.70 15.51 8.92
N THR A 169 -2.98 15.17 8.74
CA THR A 169 -3.52 13.87 9.18
C THR A 169 -3.62 12.94 7.99
N SER A 170 -2.99 11.77 8.07
CA SER A 170 -3.03 10.74 7.03
C SER A 170 -3.91 9.56 7.45
N MET A 171 -4.19 8.69 6.48
CA MET A 171 -4.82 7.40 6.69
C MET A 171 -3.96 6.31 6.05
N TRP A 172 -3.75 5.22 6.79
CA TRP A 172 -3.05 4.01 6.35
C TRP A 172 -4.00 2.82 6.39
N GLN A 173 -4.03 1.98 5.35
CA GLN A 173 -4.86 0.78 5.36
C GLN A 173 -4.25 -0.36 4.54
N TRP A 174 -4.24 -1.55 5.13
CA TRP A 174 -3.80 -2.77 4.44
C TRP A 174 -4.90 -3.38 3.59
N ARG A 175 -4.51 -3.94 2.45
CA ARG A 175 -5.34 -4.78 1.60
C ARG A 175 -5.23 -6.24 2.04
N SER A 176 -6.36 -6.95 2.02
CA SER A 176 -6.39 -8.41 2.13
C SER A 176 -5.77 -9.03 0.88
N GLN A 177 -5.01 -10.10 1.05
CA GLN A 177 -4.24 -10.65 -0.04
C GLN A 177 -4.00 -12.15 0.14
N GLU A 178 -3.87 -12.86 -0.99
CA GLU A 178 -3.58 -14.31 -1.02
C GLU A 178 -2.08 -14.66 -1.00
N SER A 179 -1.19 -13.75 -1.41
CA SER A 179 0.25 -14.02 -1.58
C SER A 179 1.11 -12.85 -1.10
N ILE A 180 2.38 -12.77 -1.51
CA ILE A 180 3.26 -11.62 -1.29
C ILE A 180 3.47 -10.88 -2.62
N PRO A 181 3.87 -9.60 -2.62
CA PRO A 181 4.18 -8.73 -1.47
C PRO A 181 2.93 -8.08 -0.86
N SER A 182 2.98 -7.74 0.44
CA SER A 182 1.91 -7.00 1.13
C SER A 182 1.55 -5.71 0.40
N ILE A 183 0.26 -5.37 0.36
CA ILE A 183 -0.20 -4.09 -0.20
C ILE A 183 -0.83 -3.20 0.87
N ALA A 184 -0.34 -1.97 0.98
CA ALA A 184 -0.91 -0.90 1.79
C ALA A 184 -1.33 0.30 0.94
N TYR A 185 -2.28 1.07 1.44
CA TYR A 185 -2.70 2.34 0.88
C TYR A 185 -2.47 3.45 1.88
N VAL A 186 -1.94 4.58 1.41
CA VAL A 186 -1.58 5.73 2.25
C VAL A 186 -2.08 7.03 1.62
N GLN A 187 -2.67 7.92 2.42
CA GLN A 187 -3.05 9.26 1.97
C GLN A 187 -1.86 10.23 2.09
N LEU A 188 -1.59 10.98 1.03
CA LEU A 188 -0.59 12.05 0.99
C LEU A 188 -1.19 13.40 1.42
N ALA A 189 -0.31 14.39 1.64
CA ALA A 189 -0.72 15.72 2.10
C ALA A 189 -1.66 16.45 1.13
N ASP A 190 -1.62 16.11 -0.16
CA ASP A 190 -2.50 16.65 -1.21
C ASP A 190 -3.84 15.89 -1.35
N GLY A 191 -4.10 14.92 -0.48
CA GLY A 191 -5.30 14.10 -0.47
C GLY A 191 -5.27 12.91 -1.44
N ARG A 192 -4.27 12.81 -2.33
CA ARG A 192 -4.10 11.63 -3.20
C ARG A 192 -3.69 10.42 -2.39
N VAL A 193 -4.04 9.24 -2.88
CA VAL A 193 -3.67 7.97 -2.27
C VAL A 193 -2.55 7.34 -3.07
N ILE A 194 -1.61 6.69 -2.39
CA ILE A 194 -0.61 5.82 -3.01
C ILE A 194 -0.84 4.37 -2.59
N GLU A 195 -0.51 3.45 -3.50
CA GLU A 195 -0.37 2.02 -3.22
C GLU A 195 1.10 1.70 -2.96
N LEU A 196 1.40 1.05 -1.84
CA LEU A 196 2.71 0.52 -1.48
C LEU A 196 2.68 -1.00 -1.60
N ALA A 197 3.61 -1.57 -2.37
CA ALA A 197 3.84 -3.00 -2.46
C ALA A 197 5.15 -3.35 -1.76
N GLY A 198 5.10 -4.22 -0.75
CA GLY A 198 6.24 -4.60 0.10
C GLY A 198 5.91 -4.46 1.59
N ASP A 199 6.85 -4.89 2.45
CA ASP A 199 6.71 -4.76 3.90
C ASP A 199 7.58 -3.63 4.47
N GLU A 200 8.86 -3.56 4.07
CA GLU A 200 9.81 -2.50 4.46
C GLU A 200 10.49 -1.83 3.26
N THR A 201 10.33 -2.42 2.06
CA THR A 201 10.86 -1.93 0.80
C THR A 201 10.06 -2.52 -0.35
N GLY A 202 9.99 -1.81 -1.47
CA GLY A 202 9.38 -2.33 -2.69
C GLY A 202 8.99 -1.22 -3.65
N THR A 203 7.80 -1.31 -4.25
CA THR A 203 7.32 -0.35 -5.24
C THR A 203 6.12 0.46 -4.77
N TRP A 204 6.02 1.70 -5.19
CA TRP A 204 4.87 2.56 -4.93
C TRP A 204 4.35 3.21 -6.22
N GLN A 205 3.07 3.54 -6.21
CA GLN A 205 2.40 4.25 -7.30
C GLN A 205 1.20 5.04 -6.75
N TYR A 206 0.73 6.05 -7.48
CA TYR A 206 -0.55 6.69 -7.16
C TYR A 206 -1.73 5.71 -7.32
N TYR A 207 -2.80 5.94 -6.59
CA TYR A 207 -4.03 5.16 -6.64
C TYR A 207 -5.26 6.04 -6.99
N PRO A 208 -6.15 5.59 -7.90
CA PRO A 208 -5.91 4.48 -8.83
C PRO A 208 -4.71 4.85 -9.72
N GLY A 209 -3.94 3.86 -10.17
CA GLY A 209 -2.76 4.09 -11.00
C GLY A 209 -3.08 5.13 -12.09
N ASP A 210 -2.15 6.05 -12.34
CA ASP A 210 -2.32 7.06 -13.39
C ASP A 210 -2.70 6.30 -14.67
N GLY A 211 -3.97 6.39 -15.04
CA GLY A 211 -4.57 5.57 -16.07
C GLY A 211 -3.95 5.93 -17.40
N ASN A 212 -2.83 5.30 -17.74
CA ASN A 212 -2.35 5.24 -19.09
C ASN A 212 -3.37 4.40 -19.86
N ARG A 213 -4.29 5.15 -20.46
CA ARG A 213 -5.06 4.79 -21.64
C ARG A 213 -4.17 4.21 -22.73
#